data_AF-A0A967U032-F1
#
_entry.id   AF-A0A967U032-F1
#
_cell.length_a   1.000
_cell.length_b   1.000
_cell.length_c   1.000
_cell.angle_alpha   90.00
_cell.angle_beta   90.00
_cell.angle_gamma   90.00
#
_symmetry.space_group_name_H-M   'P 1'
#
loop_
_entity.id
_entity.type
_entity.pdbx_description
1 polymer ?
#
loop_
_entity_poly.entity_id
_entity_poly.type
_entity_poly.pdbx_seq_one_letter_code
_entity_poly.pdbx_strand_id
1 'polypeptide(L)'
;MDVTNVIINFRRHLKRKNYSPHTVKNYLNMLQHYIRWLDIPVEAATPENIAGYIDSLMAKHLHPRTINCHLCCIRIFYDYVHYEEKINVINPVRKG
;
A
#
# COMPACT_ATOMS: atom_id res chain seq x y z
N MET A 1 -3.11 3.92 15.20
CA MET A 1 -3.61 4.82 14.14
C MET A 1 -5.05 4.48 13.82
N ASP A 2 -5.90 5.46 13.51
CA ASP A 2 -7.18 5.15 12.87
C ASP A 2 -6.94 4.93 11.38
N VAL A 3 -6.88 3.65 10.99
CA VAL A 3 -6.61 3.22 9.62
C VAL A 3 -7.62 3.79 8.64
N THR A 4 -8.87 3.97 9.06
CA THR A 4 -9.93 4.53 8.20
C THR A 4 -9.62 5.96 7.81
N ASN A 5 -9.25 6.79 8.79
CA ASN A 5 -8.89 8.19 8.56
C ASN A 5 -7.65 8.32 7.67
N VAL A 6 -6.64 7.47 7.87
CA VAL A 6 -5.43 7.49 7.04
C VAL A 6 -5.71 7.06 5.61
N ILE A 7 -6.58 6.08 5.37
CA ILE A 7 -7.00 5.72 4.00
C ILE A 7 -7.75 6.89 3.32
N ILE A 8 -8.61 7.59 4.06
CA ILE A 8 -9.32 8.78 3.55
C ILE A 8 -8.31 9.88 3.17
N ASN A 9 -7.33 10.14 4.02
CA ASN A 9 -6.31 11.15 3.74
C ASN A 9 -5.37 10.73 2.61
N PHE A 10 -5.02 9.44 2.52
CA PHE A 10 -4.26 8.89 1.40
C PHE A 10 -4.99 9.10 0.06
N ARG A 11 -6.31 8.85 0.01
CA ARG A 11 -7.12 9.17 -1.17
C ARG A 11 -7.03 10.65 -1.54
N ARG A 12 -7.09 11.56 -0.56
CA ARG A 12 -6.95 13.00 -0.80
C ARG A 12 -5.56 13.34 -1.31
N HIS A 13 -4.50 12.74 -0.75
CA HIS A 13 -3.13 12.91 -1.21
C HIS A 13 -2.95 12.50 -2.68
N LEU A 14 -3.46 11.33 -3.09
CA LEU A 14 -3.39 10.89 -4.49
C LEU A 14 -4.11 11.88 -5.42
N LYS A 15 -5.25 12.43 -5.02
CA LYS A 15 -5.94 13.46 -5.80
C LYS A 15 -5.12 14.75 -5.91
N ARG A 16 -4.49 15.20 -4.82
CA ARG A 16 -3.61 16.40 -4.83
C ARG A 16 -2.39 16.22 -5.73
N LYS A 17 -1.88 14.99 -5.84
CA LYS A 17 -0.79 14.61 -6.77
C LYS A 17 -1.27 14.43 -8.21
N ASN A 18 -2.53 14.73 -8.51
CA ASN A 18 -3.13 14.67 -9.85
C ASN A 18 -3.14 13.27 -10.47
N TYR A 19 -3.24 12.21 -9.66
CA TYR A 19 -3.47 10.86 -10.18
C TYR A 19 -4.86 10.77 -10.82
N SER A 20 -4.96 10.01 -11.92
CA SER A 20 -6.24 9.80 -12.60
C SER A 20 -7.28 9.14 -11.67
N PRO A 21 -8.59 9.38 -11.86
CA PRO A 21 -9.64 8.74 -11.07
C PRO A 21 -9.54 7.21 -11.07
N HIS A 22 -9.15 6.63 -12.21
CA HIS A 22 -8.94 5.20 -12.36
C HIS A 22 -7.76 4.71 -11.50
N THR A 23 -6.63 5.42 -11.52
CA THR A 23 -5.47 5.08 -10.69
C THR A 23 -5.78 5.18 -9.21
N VAL A 24 -6.47 6.23 -8.78
CA VAL A 24 -6.89 6.39 -7.38
C VAL A 24 -7.75 5.22 -6.93
N LYS A 25 -8.76 4.83 -7.73
CA LYS A 25 -9.62 3.68 -7.42
C LYS A 25 -8.81 2.39 -7.32
N ASN A 26 -7.92 2.13 -8.28
CA ASN A 26 -7.09 0.93 -8.28
C ASN A 26 -6.18 0.86 -7.07
N TYR A 27 -5.50 1.96 -6.73
CA TYR A 27 -4.60 2.01 -5.58
C TYR A 27 -5.35 1.77 -4.27
N LEU A 28 -6.52 2.39 -4.08
CA LEU A 28 -7.33 2.14 -2.88
C LEU A 28 -7.81 0.69 -2.79
N ASN A 29 -8.19 0.08 -3.91
CA ASN A 29 -8.57 -1.33 -3.93
C ASN A 29 -7.38 -2.25 -3.56
N MET A 30 -6.22 -2.01 -4.15
CA MET A 30 -5.00 -2.77 -3.86
C MET A 30 -4.57 -2.62 -2.39
N LEU A 31 -4.62 -1.40 -1.87
CA LEU A 31 -4.34 -1.11 -0.47
C LEU A 31 -5.31 -1.83 0.46
N GLN A 32 -6.61 -1.85 0.14
CA GLN A 32 -7.60 -2.59 0.92
C GLN A 32 -7.32 -4.09 0.93
N HIS A 33 -6.93 -4.68 -0.20
CA HIS A 33 -6.53 -6.09 -0.26
C HIS A 33 -5.29 -6.38 0.60
N TYR A 34 -4.31 -5.48 0.58
CA TYR A 34 -3.11 -5.60 1.40
C TYR A 34 -3.44 -5.51 2.90
N ILE A 35 -4.16 -4.47 3.32
CA ILE A 35 -4.52 -4.26 4.74
C ILE A 35 -5.37 -5.42 5.28
N ARG A 36 -6.29 -5.97 4.47
CA ARG A 36 -7.08 -7.14 4.89
C ARG A 36 -6.25 -8.41 5.01
N TRP A 37 -5.20 -8.55 4.20
CA TRP A 37 -4.30 -9.69 4.27
C TRP A 37 -3.30 -9.58 5.42
N LEU A 38 -2.91 -8.35 5.78
CA LEU A 38 -1.96 -8.09 6.85
C LEU A 38 -2.63 -8.32 8.22
N ASP A 39 -2.16 -9.33 8.94
CA ASP A 39 -2.68 -9.70 10.28
C ASP A 39 -2.08 -8.84 11.41
N ILE A 40 -1.25 -7.86 11.06
CA ILE A 40 -0.57 -6.97 11.99
C ILE A 40 -0.87 -5.51 11.66
N PRO A 41 -0.66 -4.58 12.60
CA PRO A 41 -0.75 -3.15 12.32
C PRO A 41 0.17 -2.76 11.15
N VAL A 42 -0.30 -1.84 10.30
CA VAL A 42 0.45 -1.40 9.11
C VAL A 42 1.81 -0.80 9.48
N GLU A 43 1.91 -0.17 10.64
CA GLU A 43 3.12 0.43 11.19
C GLU A 43 4.18 -0.60 11.59
N ALA A 44 3.76 -1.84 11.87
CA ALA A 44 4.62 -2.96 12.25
C ALA A 44 5.03 -3.84 11.06
N ALA A 45 4.59 -3.52 9.84
CA ALA A 45 4.90 -4.32 8.66
C ALA A 45 6.40 -4.33 8.36
N THR A 46 6.90 -5.52 8.05
CA THR A 46 8.30 -5.77 7.73
C THR A 46 8.46 -6.19 6.27
N PRO A 47 9.69 -6.16 5.71
CA PRO A 47 9.97 -6.70 4.38
C PRO A 47 9.52 -8.17 4.22
N GLU A 48 9.59 -8.97 5.28
CA GLU A 48 9.14 -10.37 5.32
C GLU A 48 7.62 -10.46 5.11
N ASN A 49 6.84 -9.54 5.70
CA ASN A 49 5.40 -9.47 5.45
C ASN A 49 5.11 -9.11 3.99
N ILE A 50 5.91 -8.24 3.37
CA ILE A 50 5.76 -7.91 1.94
C ILE A 50 6.07 -9.13 1.07
N ALA A 51 7.12 -9.90 1.39
CA ALA A 51 7.42 -11.15 0.68
C ALA A 51 6.23 -12.13 0.77
N GLY A 52 5.70 -12.37 1.97
CA GLY A 52 4.53 -13.23 2.15
C GLY A 52 3.28 -12.71 1.41
N TYR A 53 3.11 -11.39 1.31
CA TYR A 53 2.02 -10.82 0.53
C TYR A 53 2.20 -11.11 -0.97
N ILE A 54 3.42 -10.95 -1.50
CA ILE A 54 3.76 -11.28 -2.89
C ILE A 54 3.46 -12.76 -3.16
N ASP A 55 3.86 -13.66 -2.27
CA ASP A 55 3.58 -15.09 -2.37
C ASP A 55 2.07 -15.36 -2.44
N SER A 56 1.27 -14.67 -1.63
CA SER A 56 -0.19 -14.78 -1.66
C SER A 56 -0.82 -14.29 -2.97
N LEU A 57 -0.21 -13.29 -3.63
CA LEU A 57 -0.65 -12.79 -4.93
C LEU A 57 -0.24 -13.73 -6.07
N MET A 58 0.95 -14.31 -5.98
CA MET A 58 1.44 -15.32 -6.94
C MET A 58 0.61 -16.61 -6.86
N ALA A 59 0.25 -17.05 -5.65
CA ALA A 59 -0.64 -18.19 -5.44
C ALA A 59 -2.04 -17.99 -6.05
N LYS A 60 -2.46 -16.74 -6.24
CA LYS A 60 -3.71 -16.36 -6.95
C LYS A 60 -3.52 -16.25 -8.47
N HIS A 61 -2.36 -16.63 -9.00
CA HIS A 61 -1.99 -16.53 -10.41
C HIS A 61 -2.17 -15.12 -10.99
N LEU A 62 -1.97 -14.09 -10.17
CA LEU A 62 -2.03 -12.73 -10.67
C LEU A 62 -0.86 -12.44 -11.60
N HIS A 63 -1.15 -11.73 -12.70
CA HIS A 63 -0.12 -11.35 -13.65
C HIS A 63 0.97 -10.49 -12.99
N PRO A 64 2.26 -10.64 -13.34
CA PRO A 64 3.36 -9.87 -12.74
C PRO A 64 3.12 -8.35 -12.74
N ARG A 65 2.51 -7.83 -13.81
CA ARG A 65 2.10 -6.41 -13.90
C ARG A 65 1.16 -5.99 -12.78
N THR A 66 0.21 -6.85 -12.41
CA THR A 66 -0.75 -6.59 -11.33
C THR A 66 -0.02 -6.59 -9.99
N ILE A 67 0.84 -7.57 -9.74
CA ILE A 67 1.66 -7.65 -8.52
C ILE A 67 2.52 -6.40 -8.35
N ASN A 68 3.20 -5.97 -9.42
CA ASN A 68 3.99 -4.74 -9.41
C ASN A 68 3.14 -3.49 -9.11
N CYS A 69 1.89 -3.47 -9.57
CA CYS A 69 0.97 -2.37 -9.24
C CYS A 69 0.61 -2.35 -7.75
N HIS A 70 0.37 -3.52 -7.14
CA HIS A 70 0.20 -3.64 -5.69
C HIS A 70 1.43 -3.10 -4.95
N LEU A 71 2.63 -3.55 -5.31
CA LEU A 71 3.87 -3.11 -4.66
C LEU A 71 4.13 -1.61 -4.84
N CYS A 72 3.83 -1.06 -6.01
CA CYS A 72 3.93 0.38 -6.26
C CYS A 72 2.96 1.16 -5.36
N CYS A 73 1.70 0.72 -5.28
CA CYS A 73 0.71 1.32 -4.39
C CYS A 73 1.14 1.27 -2.92
N ILE A 74 1.62 0.11 -2.45
CA ILE A 74 2.06 -0.06 -1.05
C ILE A 74 3.26 0.87 -0.77
N ARG A 75 4.23 0.93 -1.69
CA ARG A 75 5.39 1.82 -1.54
C ARG A 75 4.96 3.29 -1.40
N ILE A 76 4.10 3.77 -2.29
CA ILE A 76 3.56 5.14 -2.26
C ILE A 76 2.78 5.39 -0.97
N PHE A 77 2.03 4.39 -0.48
CA PHE A 77 1.29 4.50 0.78
C PHE A 77 2.22 4.66 1.99
N TYR A 78 3.27 3.85 2.12
CA TYR A 78 4.21 3.99 3.24
C TYR A 78 5.02 5.29 3.17
N ASP A 79 5.39 5.74 1.96
CA ASP A 79 6.02 7.05 1.79
C ASP A 79 5.06 8.17 2.24
N TYR A 80 3.78 8.08 1.86
CA TYR A 80 2.75 9.00 2.33
C TYR A 80 2.62 9.02 3.86
N VAL A 81 2.51 7.86 4.49
CA VAL A 81 2.38 7.74 5.95
C VAL A 81 3.59 8.34 6.67
N HIS A 82 4.80 8.11 6.14
CA HIS A 82 6.02 8.67 6.71
C HIS A 82 6.09 10.20 6.56
N TYR A 83 5.90 10.73 5.35
CA TYR A 83 6.15 12.14 5.07
C TYR A 83 4.98 13.07 5.39
N GLU A 84 3.74 12.63 5.16
CA GLU A 84 2.55 13.50 5.28
C GLU A 84 1.82 13.31 6.60
N GLU A 85 1.63 12.06 7.04
CA GLU A 85 1.05 11.78 8.36
C GLU A 85 2.09 11.90 9.50
N LYS A 86 3.38 12.05 9.15
CA LYS A 86 4.52 12.16 10.09
C LYS A 86 4.59 10.99 11.09
N ILE A 87 4.09 9.83 10.68
CA ILE A 87 4.16 8.61 11.50
C ILE A 87 5.50 7.96 11.19
N ASN A 88 6.26 7.65 12.24
CA ASN A 88 7.56 6.99 12.09
C ASN A 88 7.38 5.52 11.69
N VAL A 89 7.14 5.28 10.40
CA VAL A 89 7.09 3.97 9.77
C VAL A 89 8.26 3.82 8.82
N ILE A 90 8.83 2.61 8.78
CA ILE A 90 9.82 2.22 7.78
C ILE A 90 9.05 1.66 6.60
N ASN A 91 9.36 2.09 5.37
CA ASN A 91 8.75 1.52 4.18
C ASN A 91 9.23 0.06 4.01
N PRO A 92 8.35 -0.95 4.15
CA PRO A 92 8.75 -2.35 4.11
C PRO A 92 9.01 -2.84 2.68
N VAL A 93 8.59 -2.07 1.66
CA VAL A 93 8.82 -2.41 0.26
C VAL A 93 10.22 -1.94 -0.13
N ARG A 94 11.13 -2.90 -0.39
CA ARG A 94 12.48 -2.60 -0.85
C ARG A 94 12.46 -1.70 -2.11
N LYS A 95 13.37 -0.73 -2.14
CA LYS A 95 13.69 0.01 -3.38
C LYS A 95 14.52 -0.93 -4.24
N GLY A 96 13.98 -1.27 -5.41
CA GLY A 96 14.71 -2.01 -6.45
C GLY A 96 15.57 -1.08 -7.27
#